data_AF-A0A8X6FSA3-F1
#
_entry.id   AF-A0A8X6FSA3-F1
#
_cell.length_a   1.000
_cell.length_b   1.000
_cell.length_c   1.000
_cell.angle_alpha   90.00
_cell.angle_beta   90.00
_cell.angle_gamma   90.00
#
_symmetry.space_group_name_H-M   'P 1'
#
loop_
_entity.id
_entity.type
_entity.pdbx_description
1 polymer ?
#
loop_
_entity_poly.entity_id
_entity_poly.type
_entity_poly.pdbx_seq_one_letter_code
_entity_poly.pdbx_strand_id
1 'polypeptide(L)'
;MAFKICGPKSVLCMLILSAMGVVILSVVGILFRFNCATFAEDLMIEEIEEDFVTKMNDRYKELAYNCLIAAGLYGITLGVAIWQYNLNRRDGSMDALF
;
A
#
# COMPACT_ATOMS: atom_id res chain seq x y z
N MET A 1 -2.83 5.16 -29.76
CA MET A 1 -3.13 6.38 -28.97
C MET A 1 -2.95 6.02 -27.51
N ALA A 2 -1.90 6.53 -26.85
CA ALA A 2 -1.67 6.25 -25.45
C ALA A 2 -2.48 7.24 -24.61
N PHE A 3 -3.39 6.75 -23.78
CA PHE A 3 -4.28 7.57 -22.97
C PHE A 3 -3.49 8.21 -21.82
N LYS A 4 -3.11 9.49 -21.99
CA LYS A 4 -2.49 10.31 -20.94
C LYS A 4 -3.60 10.82 -20.01
N ILE A 5 -3.77 10.17 -18.86
CA ILE A 5 -4.78 10.57 -17.87
C ILE A 5 -4.25 11.67 -16.93
N CYS A 6 -2.99 11.58 -16.52
CA CYS A 6 -2.38 12.47 -15.53
C CYS A 6 -1.21 13.27 -16.12
N GLY A 7 -1.14 14.57 -15.80
CA GLY A 7 -0.02 15.44 -16.16
C GLY A 7 1.28 15.11 -15.40
N PRO A 8 2.43 15.70 -15.80
CA PRO A 8 3.77 15.34 -15.33
C PRO A 8 3.96 15.48 -13.81
N LYS A 9 3.32 16.48 -13.19
CA LYS A 9 3.40 16.74 -11.74
C LYS A 9 2.63 15.70 -10.91
N SER A 10 1.44 15.31 -11.41
CA SER A 10 0.54 14.38 -10.72
C SER A 10 1.09 12.96 -10.72
N VAL A 11 1.66 12.51 -11.84
CA VAL A 11 2.21 11.15 -11.94
C VAL A 11 3.45 10.94 -11.06
N LEU A 12 4.26 11.98 -10.84
CA LEU A 12 5.39 11.92 -9.91
C LEU A 12 4.91 11.71 -8.47
N CYS A 13 3.87 12.45 -8.06
CA CYS A 13 3.24 12.27 -6.76
C CYS A 13 2.69 10.84 -6.60
N MET A 14 1.97 10.34 -7.62
CA MET A 14 1.39 9.00 -7.61
C MET A 14 2.46 7.90 -7.53
N LEU A 15 3.61 8.07 -8.18
CA LEU A 15 4.76 7.16 -8.06
C LEU A 15 5.31 7.11 -6.63
N ILE A 16 5.59 8.28 -6.03
CA ILE A 16 6.18 8.37 -4.70
C ILE A 16 5.24 7.79 -3.65
N LEU A 17 3.96 8.20 -3.69
CA LEU A 17 2.96 7.81 -2.72
C LEU A 17 2.66 6.30 -2.81
N SER A 18 2.61 5.77 -4.04
CA SER A 18 2.43 4.34 -4.26
C SER A 18 3.65 3.52 -3.81
N ALA A 19 4.87 3.97 -4.10
CA ALA A 19 6.08 3.28 -3.67
C ALA A 19 6.21 3.22 -2.13
N MET A 20 5.94 4.33 -1.46
CA MET A 20 5.91 4.39 0.01
C MET A 20 4.79 3.50 0.58
N GLY A 21 3.60 3.53 -0.03
CA GLY A 21 2.48 2.68 0.35
C GLY A 21 2.83 1.19 0.28
N VAL A 22 3.38 0.72 -0.83
CA VAL A 22 3.82 -0.68 -0.97
C VAL A 22 4.78 -1.07 0.16
N VAL A 23 5.81 -0.26 0.42
CA VAL A 23 6.84 -0.60 1.42
C VAL A 23 6.23 -0.69 2.83
N ILE A 24 5.50 0.33 3.25
CA ILE A 24 4.94 0.39 4.61
C ILE A 24 3.90 -0.73 4.82
N LEU A 25 2.96 -0.90 3.88
CA LEU A 25 1.91 -1.92 4.00
C LEU A 25 2.48 -3.35 3.95
N SER A 26 3.54 -3.59 3.18
CA SER A 26 4.20 -4.90 3.13
C SER A 26 4.87 -5.22 4.46
N VAL A 27 5.62 -4.26 5.03
CA VAL A 27 6.30 -4.44 6.33
C VAL A 27 5.26 -4.68 7.43
N VAL A 28 4.23 -3.85 7.50
CA VAL A 28 3.14 -3.97 8.49
C VAL A 28 2.40 -5.30 8.35
N GLY A 29 2.03 -5.70 7.13
CA GLY A 29 1.35 -6.99 6.88
C GLY A 29 2.18 -8.21 7.29
N ILE A 30 3.50 -8.16 7.09
CA ILE A 30 4.42 -9.21 7.55
C ILE A 30 4.52 -9.22 9.08
N LEU A 31 4.64 -8.06 9.73
CA LEU A 31 4.67 -7.97 11.19
C LEU A 31 3.38 -8.49 11.84
N PHE A 32 2.22 -8.24 11.23
CA PHE A 32 0.95 -8.82 11.68
C PHE A 32 0.93 -10.36 11.56
N ARG A 33 1.59 -10.94 10.53
CA ARG A 33 1.74 -12.41 10.40
C ARG A 33 2.54 -13.03 11.55
N PHE A 34 3.45 -12.28 12.15
CA PHE A 34 4.25 -12.68 13.32
C PHE A 34 3.55 -12.38 14.66
N ASN A 35 2.31 -11.90 14.67
CA ASN A 35 1.57 -11.54 15.89
C ASN A 35 2.35 -10.57 16.79
N CYS A 36 3.02 -9.56 16.20
CA CYS A 36 3.80 -8.59 16.97
C CYS A 36 2.92 -7.77 17.93
N ALA A 37 3.23 -7.82 19.22
CA ALA A 37 2.47 -7.13 20.28
C ALA A 37 2.41 -5.60 20.14
N THR A 38 3.34 -4.98 19.41
CA THR A 38 3.32 -3.54 19.11
C THR A 38 2.05 -3.08 18.39
N PHE A 39 1.38 -3.97 17.67
CA PHE A 39 0.14 -3.66 16.96
C PHE A 39 -1.13 -4.13 17.70
N ALA A 40 -1.01 -4.55 18.96
CA ALA A 40 -2.17 -5.00 19.74
C ALA A 40 -3.22 -3.90 19.94
N GLU A 41 -2.82 -2.63 19.90
CA GLU A 41 -3.72 -1.47 19.97
C GLU A 41 -4.52 -1.24 18.69
N ASP A 42 -4.01 -1.70 17.54
CA ASP A 42 -4.70 -1.58 16.24
C ASP A 42 -5.82 -2.62 16.11
N LEU A 43 -5.71 -3.73 16.88
CA LEU A 43 -6.80 -4.66 17.08
C LEU A 43 -7.83 -4.01 18.01
N MET A 44 -8.83 -3.34 17.43
CA MET A 44 -9.99 -2.85 18.17
C MET A 44 -10.80 -4.04 18.76
N ILE A 45 -10.37 -4.53 19.92
CA ILE A 45 -11.06 -5.60 20.64
C ILE A 45 -11.90 -4.98 21.73
N GLU A 46 -13.20 -4.98 21.49
CA GLU A 46 -14.18 -4.30 22.34
C GLU A 46 -14.56 -5.12 23.58
N GLU A 47 -14.31 -6.44 23.61
CA GLU A 47 -14.76 -7.31 24.71
C GLU A 47 -13.72 -8.37 25.12
N ILE A 48 -13.43 -8.41 26.43
CA ILE A 48 -12.59 -9.40 27.08
C ILE A 48 -13.48 -10.60 27.43
N GLU A 49 -13.57 -11.55 26.51
CA GLU A 49 -14.30 -12.80 26.68
C GLU A 49 -13.33 -13.97 26.97
N GLU A 50 -13.82 -15.12 27.44
CA GLU A 50 -12.97 -16.26 27.82
C GLU A 50 -12.07 -16.79 26.68
N ASP A 51 -12.41 -16.48 25.42
CA ASP A 51 -11.67 -16.84 24.20
C ASP A 51 -10.84 -15.69 23.59
N PHE A 52 -10.52 -14.66 24.39
CA PHE A 52 -9.81 -13.45 23.96
C PHE A 52 -8.56 -13.75 23.12
N VAL A 53 -7.72 -14.71 23.55
CA VAL A 53 -6.46 -15.05 22.87
C VAL A 53 -6.69 -15.63 21.47
N THR A 54 -7.69 -16.49 21.31
CA THR A 54 -8.05 -17.09 20.01
C THR A 54 -8.56 -16.01 19.07
N LYS A 55 -9.48 -15.16 19.56
CA LYS A 55 -10.07 -14.05 18.81
C LYS A 55 -9.02 -13.02 18.39
N MET A 56 -8.05 -12.70 19.25
CA MET A 56 -6.91 -11.84 18.92
C MET A 56 -6.13 -12.39 17.72
N ASN A 57 -5.75 -13.67 17.75
CA ASN A 57 -4.96 -14.29 16.70
C ASN A 57 -5.69 -14.33 15.35
N ASP A 58 -7.02 -14.50 15.36
CA ASP A 58 -7.82 -14.41 14.14
C ASP A 58 -7.86 -12.97 13.58
N ARG A 59 -8.02 -11.96 14.45
CA ARG A 59 -7.95 -10.55 14.04
C ARG A 59 -6.59 -10.17 13.46
N TYR A 60 -5.48 -10.65 14.05
CA TYR A 60 -4.14 -10.46 13.50
C TYR A 60 -4.03 -11.00 12.07
N LYS A 61 -4.61 -12.18 11.81
CA LYS A 61 -4.62 -12.77 10.47
C LYS A 61 -5.47 -11.96 9.49
N GLU A 62 -6.68 -11.56 9.88
CA GLU A 62 -7.56 -10.75 9.03
C GLU A 62 -6.88 -9.43 8.63
N LEU A 63 -6.25 -8.76 9.58
CA LEU A 63 -5.57 -7.49 9.36
C LEU A 63 -4.31 -7.66 8.50
N ALA A 64 -3.54 -8.73 8.73
CA ALA A 64 -2.41 -9.09 7.86
C ALA A 64 -2.85 -9.30 6.40
N TYR A 65 -3.96 -10.02 6.17
CA TYR A 65 -4.49 -10.22 4.82
C TYR A 65 -4.92 -8.91 4.17
N ASN A 66 -5.64 -8.06 4.90
CA ASN A 66 -6.09 -6.77 4.37
C ASN A 66 -4.91 -5.86 3.99
N CYS A 67 -3.89 -5.76 4.85
CA CYS A 67 -2.68 -4.99 4.57
C CYS A 67 -1.91 -5.54 3.36
N LEU A 68 -1.76 -6.86 3.24
CA LEU A 68 -1.05 -7.48 2.12
C LEU A 68 -1.81 -7.33 0.79
N ILE A 69 -3.13 -7.46 0.80
CA ILE A 69 -3.96 -7.21 -0.39
C ILE A 69 -3.84 -5.74 -0.82
N ALA A 70 -3.93 -4.81 0.13
CA ALA A 70 -3.74 -3.39 -0.12
C ALA A 70 -2.33 -3.09 -0.66
N ALA A 71 -1.27 -3.70 -0.11
CA ALA A 71 0.08 -3.59 -0.66
C ALA A 71 0.15 -4.06 -2.13
N GLY A 72 -0.55 -5.15 -2.46
CA GLY A 72 -0.70 -5.64 -3.83
C GLY A 72 -1.39 -4.63 -4.75
N LEU A 73 -2.50 -4.01 -4.29
CA LEU A 73 -3.21 -2.96 -5.03
C LEU A 73 -2.32 -1.73 -5.27
N TYR A 74 -1.59 -1.30 -4.25
CA TYR A 74 -0.59 -0.25 -4.39
C TYR A 74 0.48 -0.66 -5.43
N GLY A 75 0.96 -1.91 -5.43
CA GLY A 75 1.88 -2.42 -6.45
C GLY A 75 1.33 -2.32 -7.88
N ILE A 76 0.04 -2.60 -8.08
CA ILE A 76 -0.61 -2.44 -9.39
C ILE A 76 -0.66 -0.96 -9.78
N THR A 77 -1.06 -0.07 -8.86
CA THR A 77 -1.08 1.38 -9.13
C THR A 77 0.31 1.93 -9.43
N LEU A 78 1.36 1.39 -8.79
CA LEU A 78 2.75 1.73 -9.07
C LEU A 78 3.13 1.33 -10.51
N GLY A 79 2.75 0.12 -10.93
CA GLY A 79 2.96 -0.35 -12.31
C GLY A 79 2.29 0.56 -13.35
N VAL A 80 1.04 0.96 -13.10
CA VAL A 80 0.32 1.91 -13.96
C VAL A 80 0.99 3.29 -13.95
N ALA A 81 1.43 3.78 -12.78
CA ALA A 81 2.12 5.05 -12.66
C ALA A 81 3.48 5.04 -13.39
N ILE A 82 4.23 3.92 -13.34
CA ILE A 82 5.48 3.74 -14.09
C ILE A 82 5.21 3.75 -15.60
N TRP A 83 4.14 3.10 -16.04
CA TRP A 83 3.72 3.13 -17.45
C TRP A 83 3.41 4.56 -17.89
N GLN A 84 2.60 5.29 -17.12
CA GLN A 84 2.25 6.69 -17.40
C GLN A 84 3.48 7.61 -17.36
N TYR A 85 4.39 7.39 -16.41
CA TYR A 85 5.65 8.12 -16.32
C TYR A 85 6.52 7.94 -17.56
N ASN A 86 6.68 6.70 -18.04
CA ASN A 86 7.44 6.43 -19.25
C ASN A 86 6.81 7.04 -20.51
N LEU A 87 5.48 7.01 -20.64
CA LEU A 87 4.79 7.68 -21.75
C LEU A 87 5.03 9.19 -21.73
N ASN A 88 4.98 9.81 -20.56
CA ASN A 88 5.08 11.25 -20.43
C ASN A 88 6.55 11.73 -20.52
N ARG A 89 7.52 10.86 -20.17
CA ARG A 89 8.96 11.07 -20.42
C ARG A 89 9.30 11.02 -21.90
N ARG A 90 8.69 10.11 -22.67
CA ARG A 90 8.89 10.01 -24.14
C ARG A 90 8.38 11.24 -24.90
N ASP A 91 7.50 12.00 -24.29
CA ASP A 91 6.91 13.23 -24.85
C ASP A 91 7.72 14.49 -24.47
N GLY A 92 8.85 14.35 -23.76
CA GLY A 92 9.70 15.47 -23.30
C GLY A 92 9.06 16.36 -22.22
N SER A 93 7.83 16.07 -21.79
CA SER A 93 7.08 16.86 -20.81
C SER A 93 7.63 16.74 -19.37
N MET A 94 8.42 15.70 -19.07
CA MET A 94 9.12 15.57 -17.79
C MET A 94 10.39 16.42 -17.72
N ASP A 95 11.16 16.50 -18.80
CA ASP A 95 12.46 17.21 -18.84
C ASP A 95 12.29 18.74 -18.80
N ALA A 96 11.12 19.25 -19.21
CA ALA A 96 10.77 20.66 -19.08
C ALA A 96 10.30 21.07 -17.66
N LEU A 97 10.27 20.12 -16.70
CA LEU A 97 9.79 20.34 -15.34
C LEU A 97 10.91 20.46 -14.28
N PHE A 98 12.17 20.24 -14.69
CA PHE A 98 13.38 20.41 -13.90
C PHE A 98 14.26 21.49 -14.54
#